data_AF-A3WBX7-F1
#
_entry.id   AF-A3WBX7-F1
#
_cell.length_a   1.000
_cell.length_b   1.000
_cell.length_c   1.000
_cell.angle_alpha   90.00
_cell.angle_beta   90.00
_cell.angle_gamma   90.00
#
_symmetry.space_group_name_H-M   'P 1'
#
loop_
_entity.id
_entity.type
_entity.pdbx_description
1 polymer ?
#
loop_
_entity_poly.entity_id
_entity_poly.type
_entity_poly.pdbx_seq_one_letter_code
_entity_poly.pdbx_strand_id
1 'polypeptide(L)'
;MRILLAALALTAASPLLAQENAAWRSVDAQTGQIRDLDGLTALAEAFPDSSSVRLRLLNAQLGAEDFYGLKQTLRWLMDRGYVFSEVARDQIPKLVGEKHAEDVAALLIRDVEVIEASEVVATVPAEAGLIESVFAPESTPLMVATSVTGNSVHIYTGDQSWTSIAIPGANDLSGIVGEPDDSMGWAASANLDESEDAEEFFTGLIGLRGDFQNPVLVPAPEGAKAVSDLTISPDATVYASDPIGGGIYRKPVGATELEVLVAPGTFRSPQGLAISADKSRLYVSDYRYGLAMINLGDGSVSRLQSDVPAILDGVDGLWRHGDRLIAMQNGTSPMRISAFTLSDDGLRISAVETLEQAHPGWTEPLGGSISGDALVYVATGQWDRFVKGEPAQDKPPIPTDIRRLPLASGQD
;
A
#
# COMPACT_ATOMS: atom_id res chain seq x y z
N MET A 1 -1.96 73.57 17.86
CA MET A 1 -0.67 73.03 17.36
C MET A 1 -0.67 71.53 17.65
N ARG A 2 -0.53 70.72 16.58
CA ARG A 2 -0.36 69.25 16.53
C ARG A 2 -1.59 68.35 16.80
N ILE A 3 -2.22 68.00 15.68
CA ILE A 3 -3.03 66.78 15.48
C ILE A 3 -2.05 65.60 15.41
N LEU A 4 -2.24 64.55 16.22
CA LEU A 4 -1.53 63.27 16.09
C LEU A 4 -2.41 62.31 15.28
N LEU A 5 -1.94 61.92 14.09
CA LEU A 5 -2.45 60.77 13.35
C LEU A 5 -1.91 59.50 14.00
N ALA A 6 -2.80 58.57 14.36
CA ALA A 6 -2.46 57.18 14.63
C ALA A 6 -2.48 56.41 13.30
N ALA A 7 -1.33 55.89 12.88
CA ALA A 7 -1.22 54.98 11.75
C ALA A 7 -1.49 53.55 12.24
N LEU A 8 -2.61 52.97 11.80
CA LEU A 8 -2.88 51.54 11.90
C LEU A 8 -1.98 50.82 10.88
N ALA A 9 -1.00 50.05 11.36
CA ALA A 9 -0.25 49.14 10.50
C ALA A 9 -1.12 47.88 10.28
N LEU A 10 -1.77 47.79 9.12
CA LEU A 10 -2.27 46.52 8.61
C LEU A 10 -1.04 45.66 8.26
N THR A 11 -0.74 44.67 9.08
CA THR A 11 0.12 43.55 8.68
C THR A 11 -0.69 42.72 7.69
N ALA A 12 -0.40 42.86 6.40
CA ALA A 12 -0.83 41.90 5.40
C ALA A 12 -0.23 40.53 5.78
N ALA A 13 -1.08 39.59 6.17
CA ALA A 13 -0.70 38.19 6.25
C ALA A 13 -0.35 37.76 4.83
N SER A 14 0.94 37.56 4.56
CA SER A 14 1.37 36.85 3.36
C SER A 14 0.69 35.47 3.36
N PRO A 15 0.18 34.98 2.23
CA PRO A 15 -0.25 33.60 2.14
C PRO A 15 0.95 32.72 2.54
N LEU A 16 0.73 31.75 3.43
CA LEU A 16 1.70 30.67 3.64
C LEU A 16 1.98 30.10 2.24
N LEU A 17 3.16 30.37 1.70
CA LEU A 17 3.64 29.66 0.52
C LEU A 17 3.65 28.19 0.92
N ALA A 18 2.86 27.37 0.21
CA ALA A 18 2.93 25.92 0.31
C ALA A 18 4.41 25.54 0.23
N GLN A 19 4.93 24.94 1.30
CA GLN A 19 6.29 24.44 1.31
C GLN A 19 6.37 23.41 0.19
N GLU A 20 7.27 23.61 -0.80
CA GLU A 20 7.45 22.64 -1.88
C GLU A 20 7.70 21.26 -1.25
N ASN A 21 6.90 20.28 -1.66
CA ASN A 21 7.08 18.92 -1.18
C ASN A 21 8.47 18.43 -1.58
N ALA A 22 9.16 17.82 -0.62
CA ALA A 22 10.49 17.31 -0.85
C ALA A 22 10.47 16.29 -2.00
N ALA A 23 11.38 16.46 -2.96
CA ALA A 23 11.57 15.52 -4.06
C ALA A 23 11.77 14.10 -3.52
N TRP A 24 11.28 13.12 -4.27
CA TRP A 24 11.48 11.72 -3.92
C TRP A 24 12.96 11.36 -4.08
N ARG A 25 13.54 10.73 -3.07
CA ARG A 25 14.88 10.15 -3.17
C ARG A 25 14.74 8.76 -3.77
N SER A 26 15.30 8.54 -4.96
CA SER A 26 15.33 7.20 -5.55
C SER A 26 15.99 6.20 -4.61
N VAL A 27 15.40 5.01 -4.55
CA VAL A 27 15.79 3.92 -3.65
C VAL A 27 15.89 2.63 -4.41
N ASP A 28 16.87 1.83 -4.04
CA ASP A 28 17.22 0.58 -4.72
C ASP A 28 17.55 -0.53 -3.72
N ALA A 29 17.98 -1.68 -4.24
CA ALA A 29 18.41 -2.81 -3.41
C ALA A 29 19.58 -2.44 -2.46
N GLN A 30 20.48 -1.54 -2.87
CA GLN A 30 21.63 -1.11 -2.06
C GLN A 30 21.20 -0.24 -0.87
N THR A 31 20.17 0.57 -1.04
CA THR A 31 19.55 1.37 0.04
C THR A 31 19.07 0.46 1.18
N GLY A 32 18.57 -0.73 0.84
CA GLY A 32 18.19 -1.78 1.79
C GLY A 32 19.37 -2.39 2.57
N GLN A 33 20.61 -2.21 2.11
CA GLN A 33 21.83 -2.75 2.71
C GLN A 33 22.55 -1.78 3.65
N ILE A 34 22.08 -0.54 3.80
CA ILE A 34 22.65 0.40 4.78
C ILE A 34 22.45 -0.16 6.20
N ARG A 35 23.52 -0.21 6.98
CA ARG A 35 23.54 -0.77 8.36
C ARG A 35 24.19 0.16 9.38
N ASP A 36 25.04 1.08 8.96
CA ASP A 36 25.75 2.00 9.84
C ASP A 36 24.84 3.11 10.35
N LEU A 37 25.18 3.65 11.53
CA LEU A 37 24.37 4.64 12.25
C LEU A 37 24.20 5.94 11.45
N ASP A 38 25.27 6.45 10.83
CA ASP A 38 25.24 7.70 10.07
C ASP A 38 24.36 7.56 8.82
N GLY A 39 24.56 6.48 8.06
CA GLY A 39 23.76 6.16 6.88
C GLY A 39 22.27 5.98 7.20
N LEU A 40 21.95 5.30 8.31
CA LEU A 40 20.56 5.12 8.74
C LEU A 40 19.94 6.41 9.29
N THR A 41 20.73 7.28 9.92
CA THR A 41 20.27 8.61 10.36
C THR A 41 19.90 9.46 9.15
N ALA A 42 20.78 9.55 8.15
CA ALA A 42 20.50 10.26 6.89
C ALA A 42 19.32 9.65 6.12
N LEU A 43 19.15 8.32 6.17
CA LEU A 43 18.00 7.65 5.56
C LEU A 43 16.71 8.00 6.28
N ALA A 44 16.73 8.10 7.61
CA ALA A 44 15.57 8.48 8.41
C ALA A 44 15.18 9.96 8.26
N GLU A 45 16.11 10.82 7.81
CA GLU A 45 15.79 12.20 7.40
C GLU A 45 15.13 12.25 6.01
N ALA A 46 15.60 11.41 5.08
CA ALA A 46 15.02 11.31 3.75
C ALA A 46 13.61 10.68 3.76
N PHE A 47 13.39 9.71 4.65
CA PHE A 47 12.12 9.00 4.83
C PHE A 47 11.63 9.10 6.29
N PRO A 48 11.18 10.30 6.71
CA PRO A 48 10.88 10.59 8.11
C PRO A 48 9.73 9.78 8.70
N ASP A 49 8.84 9.29 7.84
CA ASP A 49 7.60 8.56 8.17
C ASP A 49 7.71 7.04 7.97
N SER A 50 8.91 6.51 7.71
CA SER A 50 9.15 5.07 7.52
C SER A 50 9.49 4.38 8.84
N SER A 51 8.59 3.49 9.29
CA SER A 51 8.83 2.62 10.43
C SER A 51 9.96 1.63 10.17
N SER A 52 10.10 1.11 8.95
CA SER A 52 11.14 0.14 8.59
C SER A 52 12.55 0.75 8.71
N VAL A 53 12.71 2.01 8.30
CA VAL A 53 13.96 2.75 8.46
C VAL A 53 14.24 3.00 9.95
N ARG A 54 13.21 3.36 10.74
CA ARG A 54 13.34 3.58 12.19
C ARG A 54 13.74 2.31 12.93
N LEU A 55 13.20 1.15 12.57
CA LEU A 55 13.58 -0.14 13.16
C LEU A 55 15.03 -0.53 12.84
N ARG A 56 15.50 -0.26 11.62
CA ARG A 56 16.92 -0.44 11.26
C ARG A 56 17.81 0.51 12.06
N LEU A 57 17.42 1.78 12.16
CA LEU A 57 18.14 2.78 12.96
C LEU A 57 18.21 2.39 14.44
N LEU A 58 17.12 1.86 15.00
CA LEU A 58 17.06 1.35 16.38
C LEU A 58 18.14 0.29 16.64
N ASN A 59 18.30 -0.67 15.72
CA ASN A 59 19.31 -1.72 15.83
C ASN A 59 20.74 -1.16 15.75
N ALA A 60 20.99 -0.18 14.87
CA ALA A 60 22.29 0.48 14.78
C ALA A 60 22.61 1.30 16.04
N GLN A 61 21.63 2.02 16.58
CA GLN A 61 21.75 2.77 17.84
C GLN A 61 22.05 1.83 19.01
N LEU A 62 21.39 0.67 19.07
CA LEU A 62 21.68 -0.34 20.08
C LEU A 62 23.12 -0.86 19.98
N GLY A 63 23.59 -1.18 18.77
CA GLY A 63 24.95 -1.67 18.54
C GLY A 63 26.05 -0.62 18.81
N ALA A 64 25.72 0.66 18.65
CA ALA A 64 26.61 1.78 18.96
C ALA A 64 26.49 2.29 20.41
N GLU A 65 25.64 1.66 21.23
CA GLU A 65 25.29 2.09 22.59
C GLU A 65 24.76 3.54 22.66
N ASP A 66 24.15 4.05 21.58
CA ASP A 66 23.45 5.34 21.54
C ASP A 66 22.05 5.20 22.15
N PHE A 67 21.99 5.06 23.48
CA PHE A 67 20.72 4.90 24.20
C PHE A 67 19.86 6.17 24.23
N TYR A 68 20.44 7.34 23.93
CA TYR A 68 19.68 8.57 23.80
C TYR A 68 18.88 8.55 22.49
N GLY A 69 19.56 8.31 21.35
CA GLY A 69 18.92 8.14 20.05
C GLY A 69 17.92 6.98 20.04
N LEU A 70 18.28 5.85 20.66
CA LEU A 70 17.38 4.69 20.80
C LEU A 70 16.05 5.07 21.46
N LYS A 71 16.08 5.82 22.56
CA LYS A 71 14.85 6.28 23.24
C LYS A 71 14.04 7.27 22.41
N GLN A 72 14.68 8.08 21.57
CA GLN A 72 13.97 8.95 20.62
C GLN A 72 13.26 8.11 19.55
N THR A 73 13.94 7.10 19.00
CA THR A 73 13.36 6.18 18.01
C THR A 73 12.20 5.37 18.59
N LEU A 74 12.34 4.83 19.81
CA LEU A 74 11.25 4.11 20.48
C LEU A 74 10.04 5.01 20.75
N ARG A 75 10.26 6.25 21.21
CA ARG A 75 9.16 7.21 21.38
C ARG A 75 8.47 7.52 20.05
N TRP A 76 9.23 7.73 18.98
CA TRP A 76 8.67 7.94 17.65
C TRP A 76 7.76 6.78 17.20
N LEU A 77 8.18 5.54 17.46
CA LEU A 77 7.43 4.32 17.14
C LEU A 77 6.17 4.19 18.03
N MET A 78 6.31 4.43 19.33
CA MET A 78 5.20 4.42 20.29
C MET A 78 4.13 5.46 19.96
N ASP A 79 4.52 6.69 19.64
CA ASP A 79 3.60 7.78 19.28
C ASP A 79 2.79 7.49 18.00
N ARG A 80 3.21 6.49 17.23
CA ARG A 80 2.56 6.02 16.00
C ARG A 80 1.96 4.61 16.12
N GLY A 81 1.82 4.12 17.35
CA GLY A 81 1.14 2.86 17.63
C GLY A 81 1.90 1.61 17.21
N TYR A 82 3.22 1.69 16.94
CA TYR A 82 3.99 0.50 16.58
C TYR A 82 4.17 -0.41 17.80
N VAL A 83 3.81 -1.68 17.66
CA VAL A 83 3.89 -2.67 18.72
C VAL A 83 4.97 -3.70 18.40
N PHE A 84 5.94 -3.82 19.31
CA PHE A 84 6.97 -4.86 19.23
C PHE A 84 6.41 -6.22 19.65
N SER A 85 6.97 -7.30 19.09
CA SER A 85 6.67 -8.66 19.53
C SER A 85 6.98 -8.84 21.02
N GLU A 86 6.32 -9.79 21.68
CA GLU A 86 6.58 -10.10 23.10
C GLU A 86 8.06 -10.36 23.37
N VAL A 87 8.72 -11.13 22.49
CA VAL A 87 10.16 -11.41 22.56
C VAL A 87 10.98 -10.12 22.51
N ALA A 88 10.68 -9.22 21.57
CA ALA A 88 11.41 -7.95 21.46
C ALA A 88 11.16 -7.05 22.69
N ARG A 89 9.92 -7.00 23.20
CA ARG A 89 9.59 -6.23 24.40
C ARG A 89 10.35 -6.69 25.63
N ASP A 90 10.60 -7.99 25.75
CA ASP A 90 11.36 -8.58 26.84
C ASP A 90 12.87 -8.45 26.69
N GLN A 91 13.37 -8.39 25.44
CA GLN A 91 14.80 -8.36 25.14
C GLN A 91 15.36 -6.94 25.13
N ILE A 92 14.69 -5.98 24.50
CA ILE A 92 15.22 -4.61 24.31
C ILE A 92 15.62 -3.96 25.66
N PRO A 93 14.81 -3.99 26.73
CA PRO A 93 15.20 -3.43 28.03
C PRO A 93 16.44 -4.08 28.65
N LYS A 94 16.68 -5.37 28.38
CA LYS A 94 17.85 -6.11 28.90
C LYS A 94 19.13 -5.70 28.17
N LEU A 95 19.02 -5.36 26.88
CA LEU A 95 20.16 -5.00 26.03
C LEU A 95 20.71 -3.60 26.33
N VAL A 96 19.90 -2.71 26.92
CA VAL A 96 20.31 -1.33 27.27
C VAL A 96 20.88 -1.19 28.69
N GLY A 97 20.92 -2.29 29.46
CA GLY A 97 21.40 -2.32 30.84
C GLY A 97 20.44 -1.74 31.87
N GLU A 98 20.67 -2.07 33.15
CA GLU A 98 19.76 -1.73 34.28
C GLU A 98 19.43 -0.24 34.38
N LYS A 99 20.38 0.63 34.03
CA LYS A 99 20.23 2.09 34.08
C LYS A 99 19.14 2.61 33.13
N HIS A 100 18.91 1.94 32.00
CA HIS A 100 18.01 2.39 30.95
C HIS A 100 16.77 1.50 30.79
N ALA A 101 16.76 0.32 31.41
CA ALA A 101 15.73 -0.69 31.24
C ALA A 101 14.31 -0.18 31.52
N GLU A 102 14.12 0.57 32.62
CA GLU A 102 12.80 1.12 33.00
C GLU A 102 12.28 2.15 31.98
N ASP A 103 13.12 3.13 31.62
CA ASP A 103 12.80 4.14 30.60
C ASP A 103 12.42 3.51 29.26
N VAL A 104 13.18 2.50 28.85
CA VAL A 104 12.99 1.81 27.58
C VAL A 104 11.73 0.96 27.61
N ALA A 105 11.48 0.23 28.70
CA ALA A 105 10.26 -0.56 28.86
C ALA A 105 9.00 0.30 28.85
N ALA A 106 9.07 1.54 29.34
CA ALA A 106 7.97 2.50 29.30
C ALA A 106 7.64 3.01 27.89
N LEU A 107 8.53 2.82 26.91
CA LEU A 107 8.35 3.20 25.51
C LEU A 107 7.86 2.05 24.62
N LEU A 108 7.54 0.90 25.21
CA LEU A 108 7.11 -0.30 24.49
C LEU A 108 5.63 -0.55 24.80
N ILE A 109 4.77 -0.37 23.80
CA ILE A 109 3.34 -0.65 23.90
C ILE A 109 3.14 -2.12 24.28
N ARG A 110 2.37 -2.37 25.34
CA ARG A 110 2.09 -3.72 25.85
C ARG A 110 0.81 -4.29 25.29
N ASP A 111 -0.25 -3.49 25.33
CA ASP A 111 -1.59 -3.89 24.94
C ASP A 111 -1.90 -3.32 23.56
N VAL A 112 -2.23 -4.21 22.63
CA VAL A 112 -2.68 -3.83 21.28
C VAL A 112 -4.16 -3.55 21.34
N GLU A 113 -4.58 -2.39 20.86
CA GLU A 113 -6.00 -2.11 20.62
C GLU A 113 -6.46 -2.90 19.39
N VAL A 114 -7.48 -3.72 19.59
CA VAL A 114 -8.16 -4.48 18.53
C VAL A 114 -9.35 -3.64 18.05
N ILE A 115 -9.42 -3.39 16.74
CA ILE A 115 -10.53 -2.68 16.09
C ILE A 115 -11.08 -3.62 15.02
N GLU A 116 -12.34 -4.05 15.18
CA GLU A 116 -13.04 -4.98 14.30
C GLU A 116 -14.29 -4.31 13.73
N ALA A 117 -14.12 -3.59 12.62
CA ALA A 117 -15.20 -2.80 12.01
C ALA A 117 -15.80 -3.44 10.76
N SER A 118 -15.08 -4.38 10.12
CA SER A 118 -15.55 -5.05 8.92
C SER A 118 -16.34 -6.32 9.21
N GLU A 119 -17.10 -6.81 8.22
CA GLU A 119 -17.80 -8.09 8.26
C GLU A 119 -17.38 -9.00 7.09
N VAL A 120 -17.47 -10.32 7.26
CA VAL A 120 -17.27 -11.28 6.16
C VAL A 120 -18.49 -11.25 5.24
N VAL A 121 -18.27 -10.99 3.95
CA VAL A 121 -19.34 -10.93 2.92
C VAL A 121 -19.32 -12.11 1.95
N ALA A 122 -18.17 -12.78 1.82
CA ALA A 122 -18.04 -14.05 1.13
C ALA A 122 -16.76 -14.77 1.57
N THR A 123 -16.69 -16.07 1.31
CA THR A 123 -15.48 -16.88 1.52
C THR A 123 -15.16 -17.61 0.22
N VAL A 124 -13.96 -17.38 -0.33
CA VAL A 124 -13.44 -18.09 -1.49
C VAL A 124 -12.96 -19.47 -1.05
N PRO A 125 -13.30 -20.56 -1.77
CA PRO A 125 -12.84 -21.91 -1.44
C PRO A 125 -11.32 -22.03 -1.44
N ALA A 126 -10.77 -22.92 -0.60
CA ALA A 126 -9.32 -23.12 -0.48
C ALA A 126 -8.66 -23.57 -1.79
N GLU A 127 -9.43 -24.26 -2.64
CA GLU A 127 -9.01 -24.74 -3.96
C GLU A 127 -8.71 -23.60 -4.94
N ALA A 128 -9.12 -22.37 -4.62
CA ALA A 128 -8.75 -21.18 -5.38
C ALA A 128 -7.29 -20.78 -5.18
N GLY A 129 -6.60 -21.35 -4.17
CA GLY A 129 -5.20 -21.06 -3.90
C GLY A 129 -5.00 -19.67 -3.29
N LEU A 130 -3.89 -19.03 -3.65
CA LEU A 130 -3.50 -17.72 -3.14
C LEU A 130 -4.29 -16.60 -3.85
N ILE A 131 -5.32 -16.10 -3.17
CA ILE A 131 -6.09 -14.94 -3.62
C ILE A 131 -5.37 -13.65 -3.23
N GLU A 132 -5.19 -12.75 -4.20
CA GLU A 132 -4.41 -11.52 -4.02
C GLU A 132 -5.28 -10.26 -3.90
N SER A 133 -6.32 -10.16 -4.74
CA SER A 133 -7.19 -8.99 -4.77
C SER A 133 -8.63 -9.33 -5.13
N VAL A 134 -9.55 -8.43 -4.80
CA VAL A 134 -10.97 -8.57 -5.11
C VAL A 134 -11.56 -7.26 -5.63
N PHE A 135 -12.24 -7.34 -6.78
CA PHE A 135 -13.04 -6.26 -7.34
C PHE A 135 -14.52 -6.49 -7.04
N ALA A 136 -15.19 -5.46 -6.51
CA ALA A 136 -16.61 -5.49 -6.17
C ALA A 136 -17.31 -4.21 -6.69
N PRO A 137 -18.01 -4.23 -7.85
CA PRO A 137 -18.78 -3.09 -8.32
C PRO A 137 -19.94 -2.75 -7.37
N GLU A 138 -20.32 -1.48 -7.30
CA GLU A 138 -21.36 -0.99 -6.37
C GLU A 138 -22.77 -1.53 -6.71
N SER A 139 -23.07 -1.71 -7.99
CA SER A 139 -24.45 -1.90 -8.48
C SER A 139 -24.92 -3.37 -8.55
N THR A 140 -24.03 -4.33 -8.30
CA THR A 140 -24.33 -5.75 -8.48
C THR A 140 -23.69 -6.60 -7.38
N PRO A 141 -24.26 -7.75 -7.02
CA PRO A 141 -23.65 -8.69 -6.07
C PRO A 141 -22.47 -9.47 -6.69
N LEU A 142 -21.81 -8.88 -7.69
CA LEU A 142 -20.66 -9.44 -8.37
C LEU A 142 -19.42 -9.22 -7.51
N MET A 143 -18.58 -10.24 -7.36
CA MET A 143 -17.18 -10.05 -6.96
C MET A 143 -16.30 -10.85 -7.90
N VAL A 144 -15.14 -10.30 -8.24
CA VAL A 144 -14.11 -10.97 -9.04
C VAL A 144 -12.82 -10.95 -8.25
N ALA A 145 -12.35 -12.13 -7.84
CA ALA A 145 -11.10 -12.29 -7.14
C ALA A 145 -10.03 -12.86 -8.08
N THR A 146 -8.79 -12.40 -7.93
CA THR A 146 -7.63 -12.88 -8.68
C THR A 146 -6.87 -13.92 -7.86
N SER A 147 -6.41 -14.98 -8.53
CA SER A 147 -5.56 -16.02 -7.93
C SER A 147 -4.16 -15.99 -8.55
N VAL A 148 -3.14 -15.85 -7.70
CA VAL A 148 -1.72 -15.93 -8.03
C VAL A 148 -1.42 -17.34 -8.53
N THR A 149 -1.52 -18.31 -7.61
CA THR A 149 -1.14 -19.72 -7.86
C THR A 149 -2.09 -20.46 -8.79
N GLY A 150 -3.29 -19.93 -9.01
CA GLY A 150 -4.29 -20.55 -9.87
C GLY A 150 -4.32 -19.99 -11.29
N ASN A 151 -3.53 -18.94 -11.60
CA ASN A 151 -3.55 -18.21 -12.88
C ASN A 151 -4.98 -17.97 -13.42
N SER A 152 -5.90 -17.65 -12.51
CA SER A 152 -7.34 -17.67 -12.76
C SER A 152 -8.06 -16.56 -12.00
N VAL A 153 -9.24 -16.21 -12.52
CA VAL A 153 -10.19 -15.35 -11.81
C VAL A 153 -11.31 -16.19 -11.22
N HIS A 154 -11.78 -15.77 -10.05
CA HIS A 154 -12.89 -16.40 -9.34
C HIS A 154 -14.06 -15.42 -9.29
N ILE A 155 -15.21 -15.82 -9.82
CA ILE A 155 -16.39 -14.98 -9.95
C ILE A 155 -17.47 -15.43 -8.98
N TYR A 156 -17.96 -14.48 -8.20
CA TYR A 156 -19.08 -14.61 -7.27
C TYR A 156 -20.30 -13.86 -7.81
N THR A 157 -21.49 -14.45 -7.75
CA THR A 157 -22.73 -13.81 -8.25
C THR A 157 -23.85 -13.70 -7.20
N GLY A 158 -23.53 -13.84 -5.91
CA GLY A 158 -24.48 -13.66 -4.80
C GLY A 158 -25.16 -14.93 -4.29
N ASP A 159 -24.93 -16.08 -4.89
CA ASP A 159 -25.53 -17.37 -4.52
C ASP A 159 -24.65 -18.24 -3.61
N GLN A 160 -23.67 -17.62 -2.93
CA GLN A 160 -22.65 -18.30 -2.13
C GLN A 160 -21.71 -19.22 -2.92
N SER A 161 -21.74 -19.18 -4.27
CA SER A 161 -20.84 -19.98 -5.11
C SER A 161 -19.79 -19.11 -5.81
N TRP A 162 -18.59 -19.69 -5.95
CA TRP A 162 -17.50 -19.12 -6.72
C TRP A 162 -17.24 -20.00 -7.94
N THR A 163 -17.19 -19.38 -9.11
CA THR A 163 -16.80 -20.05 -10.37
C THR A 163 -15.39 -19.64 -10.74
N SER A 164 -14.49 -20.61 -10.85
CA SER A 164 -13.12 -20.38 -11.33
C SER A 164 -13.09 -20.35 -12.86
N ILE A 165 -12.33 -19.41 -13.41
CA ILE A 165 -12.06 -19.27 -14.84
C ILE A 165 -10.55 -19.11 -15.02
N ALA A 166 -9.91 -20.16 -15.52
CA ALA A 166 -8.51 -20.11 -15.93
C ALA A 166 -8.34 -19.16 -17.12
N ILE A 167 -7.29 -18.34 -17.08
CA ILE A 167 -6.94 -17.43 -18.16
C ILE A 167 -5.73 -17.97 -18.91
N PRO A 168 -5.88 -18.44 -20.16
CA PRO A 168 -4.77 -19.03 -20.90
C PRO A 168 -3.58 -18.08 -21.04
N GLY A 169 -2.39 -18.56 -20.67
CA GLY A 169 -1.14 -17.81 -20.78
C GLY A 169 -0.92 -16.74 -19.71
N ALA A 170 -1.86 -16.52 -18.80
CA ALA A 170 -1.63 -15.67 -17.62
C ALA A 170 -0.55 -16.28 -16.71
N ASN A 171 0.31 -15.43 -16.15
CA ASN A 171 1.09 -15.73 -14.96
C ASN A 171 0.25 -15.45 -13.71
N ASP A 172 0.86 -15.04 -12.59
CA ASP A 172 0.16 -14.74 -11.35
C ASP A 172 -0.78 -13.55 -11.54
N LEU A 173 -2.08 -13.78 -11.31
CA LEU A 173 -3.07 -12.70 -11.36
C LEU A 173 -3.13 -11.99 -10.01
N SER A 174 -2.95 -10.67 -10.05
CA SER A 174 -2.84 -9.83 -8.86
C SER A 174 -3.84 -8.66 -8.88
N GLY A 175 -3.41 -7.41 -9.04
CA GLY A 175 -4.28 -6.24 -9.02
C GLY A 175 -5.41 -6.34 -10.05
N ILE A 176 -6.60 -5.84 -9.71
CA ILE A 176 -7.79 -5.88 -10.57
C ILE A 176 -8.59 -4.57 -10.50
N VAL A 177 -9.04 -4.07 -11.65
CA VAL A 177 -9.89 -2.88 -11.78
C VAL A 177 -10.97 -3.06 -12.85
N GLY A 178 -12.08 -2.32 -12.73
CA GLY A 178 -13.12 -2.21 -13.75
C GLY A 178 -13.13 -0.83 -14.42
N GLU A 179 -13.37 -0.77 -15.73
CA GLU A 179 -13.58 0.50 -16.43
C GLU A 179 -14.86 1.20 -15.96
N PRO A 180 -14.89 2.54 -15.85
CA PRO A 180 -16.02 3.27 -15.26
C PRO A 180 -17.37 3.11 -15.96
N ASP A 181 -17.35 2.74 -17.23
CA ASP A 181 -18.54 2.47 -18.06
C ASP A 181 -18.88 0.97 -18.14
N ASP A 182 -18.27 0.18 -17.25
CA ASP A 182 -18.29 -1.28 -17.23
C ASP A 182 -17.84 -1.89 -18.56
N SER A 183 -17.09 -1.20 -19.44
CA SER A 183 -16.77 -1.71 -20.78
C SER A 183 -15.79 -2.88 -20.76
N MET A 184 -14.87 -2.90 -19.80
CA MET A 184 -13.80 -3.88 -19.65
C MET A 184 -13.38 -3.98 -18.17
N GLY A 185 -12.88 -5.14 -17.75
CA GLY A 185 -12.08 -5.28 -16.53
C GLY A 185 -10.62 -5.50 -16.89
N TRP A 186 -9.69 -5.17 -16.00
CA TRP A 186 -8.26 -5.42 -16.19
C TRP A 186 -7.70 -6.11 -14.96
N ALA A 187 -6.95 -7.20 -15.17
CA ALA A 187 -6.09 -7.79 -14.15
C ALA A 187 -4.63 -7.66 -14.56
N ALA A 188 -3.75 -7.46 -13.58
CA ALA A 188 -2.31 -7.56 -13.77
C ALA A 188 -1.88 -9.03 -13.81
N SER A 189 -0.83 -9.29 -14.58
CA SER A 189 -0.19 -10.60 -14.67
C SER A 189 1.33 -10.43 -14.69
N ALA A 190 2.04 -11.15 -13.83
CA ALA A 190 3.51 -11.22 -13.76
C ALA A 190 3.92 -12.43 -12.91
N ASN A 191 5.19 -12.85 -12.95
CA ASN A 191 5.71 -13.81 -11.97
C ASN A 191 6.01 -13.05 -10.66
N LEU A 192 5.18 -13.26 -9.64
CA LEU A 192 5.26 -12.66 -8.31
C LEU A 192 5.62 -13.70 -7.24
N ASP A 193 5.26 -14.95 -7.46
CA ASP A 193 5.48 -16.06 -6.53
C ASP A 193 6.90 -16.66 -6.57
N GLU A 194 7.74 -16.19 -7.49
CA GLU A 194 9.12 -16.65 -7.73
C GLU A 194 9.21 -18.11 -8.19
N SER A 195 8.13 -18.63 -8.78
CA SER A 195 8.10 -19.93 -9.44
C SER A 195 9.11 -20.01 -10.60
N GLU A 196 9.67 -21.20 -10.80
CA GLU A 196 10.53 -21.50 -11.96
C GLU A 196 9.67 -22.17 -13.04
N ASP A 197 8.96 -21.34 -13.81
CA ASP A 197 8.04 -21.82 -14.83
C ASP A 197 8.75 -22.50 -16.00
N ALA A 198 8.19 -23.62 -16.46
CA ALA A 198 8.72 -24.36 -17.61
C ALA A 198 8.49 -23.64 -18.94
N GLU A 199 7.46 -22.78 -19.01
CA GLU A 199 7.09 -21.99 -20.17
C GLU A 199 7.01 -20.50 -19.77
N GLU A 200 7.20 -19.61 -20.73
CA GLU A 200 7.09 -18.16 -20.48
C GLU A 200 5.61 -17.75 -20.44
N PHE A 201 5.14 -17.32 -19.28
CA PHE A 201 3.81 -16.73 -19.12
C PHE A 201 3.80 -15.23 -19.42
N PHE A 202 2.62 -14.71 -19.74
CA PHE A 202 2.41 -13.31 -20.09
C PHE A 202 2.66 -12.38 -18.90
N THR A 203 3.36 -11.26 -19.15
CA THR A 203 3.51 -10.15 -18.20
C THR A 203 2.89 -8.87 -18.77
N GLY A 204 1.93 -8.28 -18.07
CA GLY A 204 1.18 -7.11 -18.53
C GLY A 204 -0.23 -7.01 -17.93
N LEU A 205 -1.14 -6.37 -18.66
CA LEU A 205 -2.57 -6.35 -18.32
C LEU A 205 -3.36 -7.31 -19.20
N ILE A 206 -4.30 -8.00 -18.56
CA ILE A 206 -5.23 -8.95 -19.19
C ILE A 206 -6.65 -8.38 -19.09
N GLY A 207 -7.32 -8.30 -20.23
CA GLY A 207 -8.71 -7.87 -20.33
C GLY A 207 -9.67 -8.95 -19.84
N LEU A 208 -10.53 -8.58 -18.90
CA LEU A 208 -11.51 -9.44 -18.23
C LEU A 208 -12.94 -9.14 -18.69
N ARG A 209 -13.18 -9.16 -20.01
CA ARG A 209 -14.54 -9.20 -20.55
C ARG A 209 -14.63 -9.93 -21.88
N GLY A 210 -15.74 -10.62 -22.10
CA GLY A 210 -16.02 -11.32 -23.35
C GLY A 210 -15.50 -12.75 -23.30
N ASP A 211 -14.64 -13.09 -24.27
CA ASP A 211 -14.05 -14.43 -24.36
C ASP A 211 -12.76 -14.54 -23.53
N PHE A 212 -12.87 -15.10 -22.32
CA PHE A 212 -11.72 -15.33 -21.45
C PHE A 212 -10.70 -16.33 -22.00
N GLN A 213 -11.01 -17.08 -23.05
CA GLN A 213 -10.05 -17.96 -23.70
C GLN A 213 -9.19 -17.23 -24.75
N ASN A 214 -9.59 -16.03 -25.15
CA ASN A 214 -8.84 -15.14 -26.05
C ASN A 214 -8.85 -13.71 -25.50
N PRO A 215 -8.26 -13.47 -24.32
CA PRO A 215 -8.32 -12.17 -23.67
C PRO A 215 -7.57 -11.11 -24.45
N VAL A 216 -7.91 -9.84 -24.22
CA VAL A 216 -7.11 -8.71 -24.68
C VAL A 216 -5.84 -8.65 -23.84
N LEU A 217 -4.68 -8.64 -24.49
CA LEU A 217 -3.38 -8.59 -23.83
C LEU A 217 -2.71 -7.23 -24.11
N VAL A 218 -2.29 -6.55 -23.05
CA VAL A 218 -1.50 -5.30 -23.11
C VAL A 218 -0.17 -5.56 -22.41
N PRO A 219 0.91 -5.86 -23.15
CA PRO A 219 2.21 -6.23 -22.56
C PRO A 219 2.81 -5.11 -21.72
N ALA A 220 3.57 -5.50 -20.71
CA ALA A 220 4.45 -4.60 -19.96
C ALA A 220 5.54 -4.01 -20.87
N PRO A 221 6.04 -2.79 -20.58
CA PRO A 221 7.12 -2.19 -21.37
C PRO A 221 8.43 -2.95 -21.20
N GLU A 222 9.33 -2.81 -22.17
CA GLU A 222 10.68 -3.36 -22.08
C GLU A 222 11.38 -2.88 -20.80
N GLY A 223 11.98 -3.82 -20.06
CA GLY A 223 12.69 -3.55 -18.81
C GLY A 223 11.83 -3.57 -17.55
N ALA A 224 10.50 -3.65 -17.67
CA ALA A 224 9.63 -3.98 -16.55
C ALA A 224 10.01 -5.35 -15.96
N LYS A 225 9.90 -5.48 -14.64
CA LYS A 225 10.15 -6.74 -13.93
C LYS A 225 8.86 -7.44 -13.52
N ALA A 226 7.82 -6.66 -13.21
CA ALA A 226 6.49 -7.14 -12.92
C ALA A 226 5.44 -6.04 -13.20
N VAL A 227 4.18 -6.44 -13.14
CA VAL A 227 3.01 -5.58 -13.08
C VAL A 227 2.12 -6.18 -12.00
N SER A 228 1.70 -5.39 -11.00
CA SER A 228 0.89 -5.90 -9.89
C SER A 228 -0.32 -5.01 -9.56
N ASP A 229 -0.20 -4.07 -8.63
CA ASP A 229 -1.34 -3.27 -8.20
C ASP A 229 -1.82 -2.33 -9.29
N LEU A 230 -3.14 -2.18 -9.38
CA LEU A 230 -3.82 -1.40 -10.39
C LEU A 230 -4.67 -0.30 -9.77
N THR A 231 -4.74 0.84 -10.45
CA THR A 231 -5.80 1.83 -10.26
C THR A 231 -6.26 2.36 -11.60
N ILE A 232 -7.42 2.99 -11.65
CA ILE A 232 -8.01 3.49 -12.90
C ILE A 232 -8.57 4.88 -12.71
N SER A 233 -8.30 5.77 -13.66
CA SER A 233 -8.88 7.11 -13.70
C SER A 233 -10.25 7.12 -14.39
N PRO A 234 -11.06 8.18 -14.17
CA PRO A 234 -12.38 8.29 -14.81
C PRO A 234 -12.37 8.34 -16.35
N ASP A 235 -11.23 8.58 -16.99
CA ASP A 235 -11.05 8.50 -18.44
C ASP A 235 -10.61 7.11 -18.92
N ALA A 236 -10.68 6.10 -18.06
CA ALA A 236 -10.28 4.71 -18.28
C ALA A 236 -8.78 4.49 -18.56
N THR A 237 -7.92 5.44 -18.18
CA THR A 237 -6.47 5.17 -18.09
C THR A 237 -6.19 4.26 -16.89
N VAL A 238 -5.61 3.09 -17.14
CA VAL A 238 -5.15 2.17 -16.09
C VAL A 238 -3.74 2.55 -15.70
N TYR A 239 -3.44 2.62 -14.41
CA TYR A 239 -2.10 2.77 -13.88
C TYR A 239 -1.71 1.50 -13.14
N ALA A 240 -0.45 1.10 -13.28
CA ALA A 240 0.05 -0.13 -12.69
C ALA A 240 1.42 0.06 -12.05
N SER A 241 1.67 -0.64 -10.94
CA SER A 241 2.95 -0.64 -10.25
C SER A 241 3.79 -1.86 -10.58
N ASP A 242 5.11 -1.67 -10.55
CA ASP A 242 6.10 -2.74 -10.68
C ASP A 242 6.80 -2.96 -9.33
N PRO A 243 6.30 -3.86 -8.47
CA PRO A 243 6.86 -4.05 -7.13
C PRO A 243 8.29 -4.58 -7.12
N ILE A 244 8.76 -5.14 -8.25
CA ILE A 244 10.10 -5.72 -8.38
C ILE A 244 11.06 -4.71 -9.00
N GLY A 245 10.64 -4.08 -10.09
CA GLY A 245 11.45 -3.17 -10.91
C GLY A 245 11.39 -1.71 -10.47
N GLY A 246 10.40 -1.31 -9.67
CA GLY A 246 10.32 0.04 -9.12
C GLY A 246 9.80 1.11 -10.09
N GLY A 247 9.15 0.69 -11.17
CA GLY A 247 8.52 1.55 -12.17
C GLY A 247 7.02 1.74 -11.93
N ILE A 248 6.45 2.75 -12.58
CA ILE A 248 5.01 2.97 -12.68
C ILE A 248 4.65 3.09 -14.15
N TYR A 249 3.63 2.35 -14.56
CA TYR A 249 3.19 2.27 -15.95
C TYR A 249 1.77 2.78 -16.10
N ARG A 250 1.39 3.15 -17.32
CA ARG A 250 0.02 3.54 -17.66
C ARG A 250 -0.43 2.92 -18.98
N LYS A 251 -1.71 2.58 -19.07
CA LYS A 251 -2.40 2.20 -20.31
C LYS A 251 -3.53 3.20 -20.54
N PRO A 252 -3.30 4.26 -21.35
CA PRO A 252 -4.37 5.09 -21.88
C PRO A 252 -5.38 4.27 -22.70
N VAL A 253 -6.58 4.81 -22.89
CA VAL A 253 -7.58 4.17 -23.76
C VAL A 253 -7.02 3.95 -25.17
N GLY A 254 -7.13 2.71 -25.67
CA GLY A 254 -6.64 2.31 -26.98
C GLY A 254 -5.15 1.98 -27.05
N ALA A 255 -4.38 2.15 -25.96
CA ALA A 255 -2.99 1.71 -25.92
C ALA A 255 -2.91 0.19 -26.02
N THR A 256 -1.97 -0.29 -26.85
CA THR A 256 -1.73 -1.73 -27.09
C THR A 256 -0.55 -2.27 -26.31
N GLU A 257 0.13 -1.43 -25.54
CA GLU A 257 1.21 -1.75 -24.61
C GLU A 257 1.16 -0.76 -23.44
N LEU A 258 1.74 -1.14 -22.30
CA LEU A 258 1.89 -0.24 -21.16
C LEU A 258 3.00 0.78 -21.44
N GLU A 259 2.71 2.06 -21.21
CA GLU A 259 3.67 3.16 -21.31
C GLU A 259 4.36 3.41 -19.97
N VAL A 260 5.66 3.75 -20.00
CA VAL A 260 6.39 4.17 -18.80
C VAL A 260 5.97 5.57 -18.36
N LEU A 261 5.38 5.68 -17.16
CA LEU A 261 5.12 6.97 -16.50
C LEU A 261 6.28 7.37 -15.59
N VAL A 262 6.79 6.43 -14.80
CA VAL A 262 7.97 6.57 -13.95
C VAL A 262 8.93 5.43 -14.24
N ALA A 263 10.20 5.77 -14.48
CA ALA A 263 11.21 4.80 -14.87
C ALA A 263 11.48 3.78 -13.75
N PRO A 264 11.78 2.52 -14.12
CA PRO A 264 12.29 1.51 -13.18
C PRO A 264 13.47 2.01 -12.34
N GLY A 265 13.56 1.55 -11.09
CA GLY A 265 14.56 1.96 -10.11
C GLY A 265 14.24 3.27 -9.37
N THR A 266 13.07 3.88 -9.60
CA THR A 266 12.63 5.07 -8.86
C THR A 266 12.13 4.70 -7.46
N PHE A 267 11.32 3.65 -7.38
CA PHE A 267 10.77 3.10 -6.14
C PHE A 267 11.44 1.77 -5.79
N ARG A 268 11.37 1.36 -4.51
CA ARG A 268 11.93 0.07 -4.11
C ARG A 268 10.93 -1.07 -4.30
N SER A 269 9.67 -0.81 -3.97
CA SER A 269 8.58 -1.78 -3.93
C SER A 269 7.24 -1.02 -4.02
N PRO A 270 6.96 -0.35 -5.15
CA PRO A 270 5.70 0.35 -5.32
C PRO A 270 4.54 -0.68 -5.33
N GLN A 271 3.53 -0.45 -4.50
CA GLN A 271 2.34 -1.28 -4.37
C GLN A 271 1.11 -0.46 -4.80
N GLY A 272 0.18 -0.19 -3.87
CA GLY A 272 -1.08 0.49 -4.08
C GLY A 272 -0.98 1.89 -4.69
N LEU A 273 -2.01 2.21 -5.46
CA LEU A 273 -2.09 3.40 -6.31
C LEU A 273 -3.45 4.08 -6.16
N ALA A 274 -3.46 5.40 -6.02
CA ALA A 274 -4.72 6.16 -5.95
C ALA A 274 -4.65 7.47 -6.75
N ILE A 275 -5.69 7.73 -7.56
CA ILE A 275 -5.80 8.98 -8.34
C ILE A 275 -6.33 10.10 -7.46
N SER A 276 -5.64 11.24 -7.47
CA SER A 276 -6.07 12.49 -6.82
C SER A 276 -7.41 13.00 -7.36
N ALA A 277 -8.15 13.76 -6.55
CA ALA A 277 -9.49 14.25 -6.91
C ALA A 277 -9.48 15.13 -8.18
N ASP A 278 -8.45 15.95 -8.36
CA ASP A 278 -8.25 16.81 -9.54
C ASP A 278 -7.67 16.07 -10.75
N LYS A 279 -7.35 14.77 -10.60
CA LYS A 279 -6.80 13.89 -11.64
C LYS A 279 -5.46 14.37 -12.21
N SER A 280 -4.73 15.19 -11.45
CA SER A 280 -3.42 15.71 -11.85
C SER A 280 -2.27 14.89 -11.28
N ARG A 281 -2.54 14.09 -10.25
CA ARG A 281 -1.54 13.32 -9.50
C ARG A 281 -1.97 11.88 -9.23
N LEU A 282 -0.98 11.02 -9.12
CA LEU A 282 -1.09 9.65 -8.61
C LEU A 282 -0.38 9.56 -7.26
N TYR A 283 -1.09 9.11 -6.23
CA TYR A 283 -0.49 8.69 -4.96
C TYR A 283 -0.01 7.25 -5.10
N VAL A 284 1.18 6.97 -4.60
CA VAL A 284 1.82 5.64 -4.69
C VAL A 284 2.37 5.27 -3.33
N SER A 285 2.08 4.07 -2.85
CA SER A 285 2.83 3.49 -1.73
C SER A 285 4.11 2.85 -2.25
N ASP A 286 5.27 3.31 -1.77
CA ASP A 286 6.47 2.49 -1.78
C ASP A 286 6.53 1.74 -0.45
N TYR A 287 6.24 0.44 -0.48
CA TYR A 287 6.06 -0.41 0.68
C TYR A 287 7.18 -0.28 1.72
N ARG A 288 8.40 0.03 1.28
CA ARG A 288 9.58 0.14 2.15
C ARG A 288 9.82 1.53 2.71
N TYR A 289 9.36 2.60 2.04
CA TYR A 289 9.89 3.95 2.28
C TYR A 289 8.84 5.05 2.43
N GLY A 290 7.56 4.78 2.14
CA GLY A 290 6.48 5.71 2.44
C GLY A 290 5.55 5.96 1.27
N LEU A 291 4.80 7.07 1.33
CA LEU A 291 3.91 7.51 0.26
C LEU A 291 4.58 8.58 -0.62
N ALA A 292 4.40 8.42 -1.93
CA ALA A 292 4.85 9.35 -2.95
C ALA A 292 3.66 9.96 -3.71
N MET A 293 3.92 11.07 -4.38
CA MET A 293 3.05 11.69 -5.36
C MET A 293 3.78 11.78 -6.69
N ILE A 294 3.10 11.40 -7.76
CA ILE A 294 3.58 11.53 -9.14
C ILE A 294 2.70 12.55 -9.84
N ASN A 295 3.31 13.57 -10.45
CA ASN A 295 2.61 14.48 -11.34
C ASN A 295 2.32 13.76 -12.66
N LEU A 296 1.04 13.65 -13.05
CA LEU A 296 0.63 12.92 -14.24
C LEU A 296 1.00 13.62 -15.56
N GLY A 297 1.29 14.93 -15.50
CA GLY A 297 1.68 15.72 -16.66
C GLY A 297 3.14 15.51 -17.10
N ASP A 298 4.06 15.33 -16.15
CA ASP A 298 5.50 15.23 -16.44
C ASP A 298 6.23 14.05 -15.78
N GLY A 299 5.54 13.25 -14.96
CA GLY A 299 6.11 12.10 -14.25
C GLY A 299 7.00 12.45 -13.07
N SER A 300 7.08 13.72 -12.66
CA SER A 300 7.89 14.13 -11.51
C SER A 300 7.38 13.52 -10.20
N VAL A 301 8.31 13.14 -9.32
CA VAL A 301 8.00 12.39 -8.10
C VAL A 301 8.41 13.19 -6.86
N SER A 302 7.49 13.33 -5.92
CA SER A 302 7.70 13.97 -4.62
C SER A 302 7.14 13.12 -3.49
N ARG A 303 7.53 13.39 -2.24
CA ARG A 303 6.96 12.71 -1.07
C ARG A 303 5.58 13.28 -0.73
N LEU A 304 4.62 12.42 -0.41
CA LEU A 304 3.42 12.83 0.31
C LEU A 304 3.79 13.03 1.79
N GLN A 305 3.80 14.28 2.23
CA GLN A 305 4.21 14.63 3.60
C GLN A 305 3.04 14.48 4.58
N SER A 306 3.33 14.38 5.87
CA SER A 306 2.33 14.37 6.94
C SER A 306 2.55 15.52 7.92
N ASP A 307 1.47 16.21 8.29
CA ASP A 307 1.44 17.22 9.35
C ASP A 307 1.22 16.62 10.74
N VAL A 308 0.82 15.35 10.78
CA VAL A 308 0.57 14.59 12.00
C VAL A 308 1.50 13.37 12.09
N PRO A 309 1.75 12.82 13.28
CA PRO A 309 2.48 11.57 13.42
C PRO A 309 1.80 10.44 12.62
N ALA A 310 2.51 9.90 11.64
CA ALA A 310 2.05 8.78 10.81
C ALA A 310 3.20 7.80 10.51
N ILE A 311 2.85 6.53 10.34
CA ILE A 311 3.69 5.54 9.64
C ILE A 311 3.11 5.41 8.24
N LEU A 312 3.91 5.73 7.24
CA LEU A 312 3.48 5.81 5.84
C LEU A 312 4.08 4.69 4.96
N ASP A 313 4.95 3.85 5.52
CA ASP A 313 5.42 2.62 4.87
C ASP A 313 4.59 1.40 5.28
N GLY A 314 4.91 0.24 4.69
CA GLY A 314 4.17 -1.01 4.87
C GLY A 314 2.75 -0.98 4.31
N VAL A 315 2.45 0.00 3.45
CA VAL A 315 1.17 0.13 2.75
C VAL A 315 1.21 -0.75 1.51
N ASP A 316 0.36 -1.76 1.50
CA ASP A 316 0.11 -2.67 0.39
C ASP A 316 -0.90 -1.99 -0.56
N GLY A 317 -2.20 -2.24 -0.42
CA GLY A 317 -3.25 -1.53 -1.14
C GLY A 317 -3.50 -0.08 -0.69
N LEU A 318 -3.85 0.78 -1.65
CA LEU A 318 -4.14 2.20 -1.45
C LEU A 318 -5.32 2.64 -2.33
N TRP A 319 -6.34 3.26 -1.74
CA TRP A 319 -7.51 3.75 -2.47
C TRP A 319 -7.86 5.18 -2.04
N ARG A 320 -8.49 5.97 -2.92
CA ARG A 320 -9.07 7.26 -2.54
C ARG A 320 -10.56 7.12 -2.27
N HIS A 321 -11.02 7.64 -1.14
CA HIS A 321 -12.43 7.79 -0.81
C HIS A 321 -12.67 9.22 -0.29
N GLY A 322 -13.34 10.05 -1.10
CA GLY A 322 -13.47 11.49 -0.81
C GLY A 322 -12.10 12.19 -0.73
N ASP A 323 -11.89 12.93 0.34
CA ASP A 323 -10.63 13.61 0.71
C ASP A 323 -9.62 12.69 1.43
N ARG A 324 -9.90 11.38 1.50
CA ARG A 324 -9.09 10.42 2.27
C ARG A 324 -8.39 9.42 1.37
N LEU A 325 -7.19 9.02 1.77
CA LEU A 325 -6.54 7.81 1.29
C LEU A 325 -6.76 6.68 2.29
N ILE A 326 -7.40 5.60 1.85
CA ILE A 326 -7.57 4.37 2.61
C ILE A 326 -6.37 3.47 2.30
N ALA A 327 -5.59 3.15 3.33
CA ALA A 327 -4.31 2.46 3.22
C ALA A 327 -4.36 1.13 3.98
N MET A 328 -4.17 0.02 3.25
CA MET A 328 -3.99 -1.31 3.81
C MET A 328 -2.54 -1.46 4.28
N GLN A 329 -2.29 -1.53 5.59
CA GLN A 329 -0.94 -1.58 6.16
C GLN A 329 -0.59 -2.95 6.72
N ASN A 330 -0.43 -3.95 5.85
CA ASN A 330 0.01 -5.29 6.26
C ASN A 330 1.52 -5.36 6.64
N GLY A 331 2.33 -4.36 6.24
CA GLY A 331 3.75 -4.27 6.59
C GLY A 331 4.03 -3.60 7.95
N THR A 332 2.97 -3.27 8.70
CA THR A 332 3.08 -2.63 10.02
C THR A 332 2.71 -3.59 11.14
N SER A 333 3.15 -3.30 12.36
CA SER A 333 2.79 -4.08 13.54
C SER A 333 2.10 -3.18 14.58
N PRO A 334 0.84 -3.46 14.95
CA PRO A 334 -0.07 -4.43 14.32
C PRO A 334 -0.40 -4.04 12.87
N MET A 335 -0.82 -5.03 12.07
CA MET A 335 -1.45 -4.77 10.78
C MET A 335 -2.72 -3.95 11.00
N ARG A 336 -3.01 -3.04 10.07
CA ARG A 336 -4.16 -2.14 10.18
C ARG A 336 -4.63 -1.63 8.83
N ILE A 337 -5.87 -1.13 8.78
CA ILE A 337 -6.38 -0.28 7.72
C ILE A 337 -6.46 1.13 8.29
N SER A 338 -5.75 2.07 7.68
CA SER A 338 -5.72 3.47 8.09
C SER A 338 -6.40 4.34 7.04
N ALA A 339 -6.97 5.45 7.46
CA ALA A 339 -7.49 6.46 6.56
C ALA A 339 -6.81 7.81 6.83
N PHE A 340 -6.05 8.24 5.83
CA PHE A 340 -5.26 9.46 5.82
C PHE A 340 -6.06 10.59 5.18
N THR A 341 -6.47 11.58 5.97
CA THR A 341 -7.17 12.76 5.46
C THR A 341 -6.16 13.65 4.76
N LEU A 342 -6.44 14.03 3.52
CA LEU A 342 -5.61 14.94 2.74
C LEU A 342 -5.96 16.39 3.09
N SER A 343 -4.99 17.28 2.89
CA SER A 343 -5.24 18.73 2.81
C SER A 343 -6.03 19.06 1.54
N ASP A 344 -6.69 20.23 1.51
CA ASP A 344 -7.51 20.69 0.38
C ASP A 344 -6.76 20.65 -0.96
N ASP A 345 -5.45 20.94 -0.96
CA ASP A 345 -4.61 20.90 -2.15
C ASP A 345 -4.08 19.48 -2.49
N GLY A 346 -4.37 18.50 -1.65
CA GLY A 346 -3.96 17.10 -1.80
C GLY A 346 -2.46 16.86 -1.61
N LEU A 347 -1.70 17.82 -1.06
CA LEU A 347 -0.24 17.74 -0.99
C LEU A 347 0.30 17.17 0.31
N ARG A 348 -0.54 17.06 1.35
CA ARG A 348 -0.16 16.66 2.70
C ARG A 348 -1.26 15.86 3.37
N ILE A 349 -0.89 14.98 4.29
CA ILE A 349 -1.80 14.30 5.21
C ILE A 349 -2.01 15.20 6.44
N SER A 350 -3.25 15.58 6.70
CA SER A 350 -3.66 16.47 7.78
C SER A 350 -4.18 15.71 9.02
N ALA A 351 -4.66 14.48 8.84
CA ALA A 351 -5.14 13.63 9.92
C ALA A 351 -5.00 12.14 9.57
N VAL A 352 -4.90 11.30 10.60
CA VAL A 352 -4.86 9.83 10.49
C VAL A 352 -5.93 9.24 11.41
N GLU A 353 -6.73 8.32 10.88
CA GLU A 353 -7.65 7.48 11.64
C GLU A 353 -7.33 6.01 11.37
N THR A 354 -7.28 5.18 12.41
CA THR A 354 -7.20 3.72 12.26
C THR A 354 -8.62 3.17 12.19
N LEU A 355 -8.99 2.56 11.06
CA LEU A 355 -10.34 2.04 10.81
C LEU A 355 -10.49 0.58 11.26
N GLU A 356 -9.42 -0.20 11.13
CA GLU A 356 -9.38 -1.61 11.51
C GLU A 356 -7.95 -1.98 11.92
N GLN A 357 -7.78 -2.78 12.97
CA GLN A 357 -6.45 -3.04 13.53
C GLN A 357 -6.40 -4.33 14.31
N ALA A 358 -5.29 -5.06 14.15
CA ALA A 358 -5.01 -6.28 14.92
C ALA A 358 -6.20 -7.27 14.90
N HIS A 359 -6.90 -7.31 13.77
CA HIS A 359 -8.13 -8.07 13.64
C HIS A 359 -7.83 -9.57 13.80
N PRO A 360 -8.45 -10.29 14.75
CA PRO A 360 -8.10 -11.68 15.07
C PRO A 360 -8.45 -12.67 13.94
N GLY A 361 -9.35 -12.28 13.04
CA GLY A 361 -9.68 -13.02 11.83
C GLY A 361 -8.76 -12.78 10.62
N TRP A 362 -7.72 -11.95 10.75
CA TRP A 362 -6.73 -11.77 9.68
C TRP A 362 -5.59 -12.79 9.79
N THR A 363 -5.12 -13.23 8.63
CA THR A 363 -3.75 -13.74 8.49
C THR A 363 -2.87 -12.62 7.97
N GLU A 364 -3.22 -12.08 6.81
CA GLU A 364 -2.61 -10.92 6.17
C GLU A 364 -3.67 -10.27 5.27
N PRO A 365 -4.09 -9.03 5.50
CA PRO A 365 -5.05 -8.39 4.60
C PRO A 365 -4.33 -7.83 3.36
N LEU A 366 -4.94 -8.00 2.17
CA LEU A 366 -4.34 -7.72 0.86
C LEU A 366 -5.23 -6.76 0.03
N GLY A 367 -5.25 -6.95 -1.29
CA GLY A 367 -5.94 -6.11 -2.26
C GLY A 367 -7.46 -6.14 -2.15
N GLY A 368 -8.09 -5.18 -2.83
CA GLY A 368 -9.50 -4.89 -2.73
C GLY A 368 -9.94 -3.73 -3.63
N SER A 369 -11.18 -3.28 -3.44
CA SER A 369 -11.76 -2.16 -4.18
C SER A 369 -12.77 -1.39 -3.32
N ILE A 370 -12.95 -0.11 -3.66
CA ILE A 370 -14.03 0.70 -3.09
C ILE A 370 -15.34 0.35 -3.80
N SER A 371 -16.35 -0.02 -3.01
CA SER A 371 -17.70 -0.34 -3.46
C SER A 371 -18.69 0.55 -2.71
N GLY A 372 -19.12 1.64 -3.36
CA GLY A 372 -19.92 2.68 -2.72
C GLY A 372 -19.18 3.30 -1.53
N ASP A 373 -19.74 3.10 -0.33
CA ASP A 373 -19.23 3.63 0.95
C ASP A 373 -18.37 2.62 1.72
N ALA A 374 -17.81 1.59 1.08
CA ALA A 374 -17.02 0.57 1.76
C ALA A 374 -15.79 0.14 0.99
N LEU A 375 -14.77 -0.31 1.71
CA LEU A 375 -13.69 -1.11 1.16
C LEU A 375 -14.09 -2.59 1.22
N VAL A 376 -14.09 -3.26 0.08
CA VAL A 376 -14.21 -4.73 -0.01
C VAL A 376 -12.82 -5.30 -0.29
N TYR A 377 -12.31 -6.17 0.57
CA TYR A 377 -10.91 -6.59 0.53
C TYR A 377 -10.70 -8.05 0.93
N VAL A 378 -9.55 -8.59 0.54
CA VAL A 378 -9.06 -9.92 0.91
C VAL A 378 -8.49 -9.86 2.33
N ALA A 379 -9.06 -10.60 3.27
CA ALA A 379 -8.67 -10.58 4.67
C ALA A 379 -7.76 -11.74 5.09
N THR A 380 -7.70 -12.78 4.26
CA THR A 380 -6.97 -14.03 4.52
C THR A 380 -5.88 -14.25 3.47
N GLY A 381 -5.04 -13.24 3.24
CA GLY A 381 -3.80 -13.40 2.49
C GLY A 381 -2.93 -14.47 3.14
N GLN A 382 -2.34 -15.33 2.30
CA GLN A 382 -1.75 -16.57 2.77
C GLN A 382 -0.41 -16.88 2.10
N TRP A 383 0.37 -15.84 1.78
CA TRP A 383 1.70 -15.97 1.20
C TRP A 383 2.62 -16.92 1.99
N ASP A 384 2.48 -16.98 3.33
CA ASP A 384 3.25 -17.88 4.20
C ASP A 384 2.92 -19.38 4.05
N ARG A 385 1.89 -19.70 3.26
CA ARG A 385 1.43 -21.06 2.91
C ARG A 385 1.87 -21.51 1.54
N PHE A 386 2.59 -20.68 0.79
CA PHE A 386 3.09 -21.01 -0.55
C PHE A 386 4.60 -20.77 -0.62
N VAL A 387 5.29 -21.59 -1.41
CA VAL A 387 6.71 -21.47 -1.68
C VAL A 387 6.91 -21.72 -3.17
N LYS A 388 7.28 -20.68 -3.93
CA LYS A 388 7.44 -20.77 -5.39
C LYS A 388 6.17 -21.29 -6.09
N GLY A 389 5.02 -20.71 -5.74
CA GLY A 389 3.71 -21.08 -6.28
C GLY A 389 3.07 -22.34 -5.69
N GLU A 390 3.84 -23.18 -5.00
CA GLU A 390 3.36 -24.46 -4.50
C GLU A 390 2.97 -24.40 -3.02
N PRO A 391 1.90 -25.09 -2.60
CA PRO A 391 1.55 -25.20 -1.19
C PRO A 391 2.71 -25.71 -0.32
N ALA A 392 2.97 -25.01 0.78
CA ALA A 392 3.93 -25.42 1.79
C ALA A 392 3.51 -26.74 2.44
N GLN A 393 4.46 -27.64 2.66
CA GLN A 393 4.22 -29.03 3.07
C GLN A 393 3.39 -29.18 4.36
N ASP A 394 3.53 -28.23 5.29
CA ASP A 394 2.90 -28.24 6.62
C ASP A 394 1.79 -27.19 6.77
N LYS A 395 1.49 -26.43 5.72
CA LYS A 395 0.50 -25.36 5.72
C LYS A 395 -0.35 -25.42 4.44
N PRO A 396 -1.32 -26.35 4.35
CA PRO A 396 -2.22 -26.39 3.19
C PRO A 396 -2.97 -25.06 3.05
N PRO A 397 -3.41 -24.70 1.83
CA PRO A 397 -4.23 -23.52 1.60
C PRO A 397 -5.52 -23.61 2.41
N ILE A 398 -6.01 -22.46 2.85
CA ILE A 398 -7.26 -22.35 3.60
C ILE A 398 -8.28 -21.50 2.82
N PRO A 399 -9.58 -21.60 3.14
CA PRO A 399 -10.57 -20.70 2.57
C PRO A 399 -10.21 -19.24 2.85
N THR A 400 -10.46 -18.36 1.88
CA THR A 400 -10.10 -16.94 1.98
C THR A 400 -11.34 -16.11 2.26
N ASP A 401 -11.34 -15.37 3.37
CA ASP A 401 -12.45 -14.45 3.67
C ASP A 401 -12.31 -13.14 2.89
N ILE A 402 -13.40 -12.74 2.27
CA ILE A 402 -13.61 -11.42 1.69
C ILE A 402 -14.43 -10.60 2.68
N ARG A 403 -13.90 -9.43 3.06
CA ARG A 403 -14.50 -8.59 4.09
C ARG A 403 -14.91 -7.24 3.53
N ARG A 404 -15.96 -6.66 4.13
CA ARG A 404 -16.47 -5.32 3.82
C ARG A 404 -16.27 -4.43 5.04
N LEU A 405 -15.45 -3.40 4.89
CA LEU A 405 -15.22 -2.36 5.89
C LEU A 405 -16.02 -1.10 5.49
N PRO A 406 -17.06 -0.72 6.24
CA PRO A 406 -17.76 0.55 6.02
C PRO A 406 -16.81 1.74 6.20
N LEU A 407 -16.91 2.70 5.31
CA LEU A 407 -16.15 3.94 5.31
C LEU A 407 -17.11 5.11 5.55
N ALA A 408 -16.79 5.95 6.53
CA ALA A 408 -17.52 7.19 6.71
C ALA A 408 -17.28 8.13 5.52
N SER A 409 -18.31 8.88 5.12
CA SER A 409 -18.16 10.00 4.20
C SER A 409 -17.15 10.99 4.79
N GLY A 410 -16.15 11.40 4.00
CA GLY A 410 -15.29 12.53 4.35
C GLY A 410 -16.13 13.81 4.56
N GLN A 411 -15.56 14.82 5.21
CA GLN A 411 -16.24 16.13 5.24
C GLN A 411 -16.08 16.76 3.85
N ASP A 412 -17.19 16.89 3.12
CA ASP A 412 -17.26 17.58 1.82
C ASP A 412 -16.94 19.09 1.90
#